data_AF-A0A9D4QEF7-F1
#
_entry.id   AF-A0A9D4QEF7-F1
#
_cell.length_a   1.000
_cell.length_b   1.000
_cell.length_c   1.000
_cell.angle_alpha   90.00
_cell.angle_beta   90.00
_cell.angle_gamma   90.00
#
_symmetry.space_group_name_H-M   'P 1'
#
loop_
_entity.id
_entity.type
_entity.pdbx_description
1 polymer ?
#
loop_
_entity_poly.entity_id
_entity_poly.type
_entity_poly.pdbx_seq_one_letter_code
_entity_poly.pdbx_strand_id
1 'polypeptide(L)'
;MWDAHASLLRRWQKQRHNKKLRRRMQSFSYEIERHSTYLARQQWGQLCSGLTGQLGNRKTWHLLRHLLAPDNSKAAARHRLKRLVHKHPGSDEDLLTALADKYINHA
;
A
#
# COMPACT_ATOMS: atom_id res chain seq x y z
N MET A 1 -6.61 -22.21 -1.66
CA MET A 1 -7.84 -21.47 -1.25
C MET A 1 -8.17 -20.34 -2.22
N TRP A 2 -7.18 -19.53 -2.63
CA TRP A 2 -7.39 -18.40 -3.54
C TRP A 2 -7.92 -18.81 -4.93
N ASP A 3 -7.34 -19.82 -5.55
CA ASP A 3 -7.79 -20.32 -6.86
C ASP A 3 -9.20 -20.92 -6.81
N ALA A 4 -9.51 -21.60 -5.71
CA ALA A 4 -10.84 -22.16 -5.48
C ALA A 4 -11.90 -21.05 -5.32
N HIS A 5 -11.58 -19.99 -4.57
CA HIS A 5 -12.43 -18.81 -4.45
C HIS A 5 -12.61 -18.09 -5.80
N ALA A 6 -11.53 -17.92 -6.57
CA ALA A 6 -11.58 -17.29 -7.90
C ALA A 6 -12.44 -18.10 -8.90
N SER A 7 -12.32 -19.42 -8.89
CA SER A 7 -13.15 -20.31 -9.71
C SER A 7 -14.64 -20.19 -9.34
N LEU A 8 -14.97 -20.15 -8.05
CA LEU A 8 -16.34 -19.95 -7.58
C LEU A 8 -16.89 -18.56 -7.92
N LEU A 9 -16.06 -17.51 -7.84
CA LEU A 9 -16.41 -16.15 -8.23
C LEU A 9 -16.80 -16.08 -9.71
N ARG A 10 -15.98 -16.65 -10.60
CA ARG A 10 -16.30 -16.70 -12.05
C ARG A 10 -17.60 -17.45 -12.32
N ARG A 11 -17.85 -18.54 -11.59
CA ARG A 11 -19.09 -19.32 -11.72
C ARG A 11 -20.31 -18.57 -11.19
N TRP A 12 -20.18 -17.88 -10.06
CA TRP A 12 -21.24 -17.05 -9.49
C TRP A 12 -21.55 -15.82 -10.35
N GLN A 13 -20.56 -15.22 -11.01
CA GLN A 13 -20.78 -14.11 -11.94
C GLN A 13 -21.72 -14.49 -13.10
N LYS A 14 -21.66 -15.75 -13.56
CA LYS A 14 -22.57 -16.31 -14.57
C LYS A 14 -23.94 -16.72 -14.00
N GLN A 15 -24.07 -16.86 -12.68
CA GLN A 15 -25.28 -17.36 -11.99
C GLN A 15 -25.54 -16.54 -10.71
N ARG A 16 -25.72 -15.22 -10.82
CA ARG A 16 -25.74 -14.29 -9.67
C ARG A 16 -26.80 -14.61 -8.62
N HIS A 17 -27.92 -15.21 -9.01
CA HIS A 17 -29.00 -15.59 -8.10
C HIS A 17 -28.71 -16.87 -7.30
N ASN A 18 -27.61 -17.59 -7.58
CA ASN A 18 -27.26 -18.82 -6.89
C ASN A 18 -26.73 -18.52 -5.46
N LYS A 19 -27.66 -18.56 -4.49
CA LYS A 19 -27.35 -18.31 -3.06
C LYS A 19 -26.36 -19.32 -2.47
N LYS A 20 -26.32 -20.57 -2.96
CA LYS A 20 -25.41 -21.62 -2.49
C LYS A 20 -23.96 -21.30 -2.86
N LEU A 21 -23.73 -20.83 -4.08
CA LEU A 21 -22.41 -20.36 -4.52
C LEU A 21 -21.95 -19.15 -3.72
N ARG A 22 -22.84 -18.17 -3.49
CA ARG A 22 -22.53 -16.99 -2.68
C ARG A 22 -22.09 -17.36 -1.26
N ARG A 23 -22.84 -18.24 -0.57
CA ARG A 23 -22.48 -18.71 0.78
C ARG A 23 -21.12 -19.41 0.80
N ARG A 24 -20.85 -20.27 -0.20
CA ARG A 24 -19.57 -20.99 -0.29
C ARG A 24 -18.40 -20.03 -0.52
N MET A 25 -18.58 -19.01 -1.36
CA MET A 25 -17.57 -17.97 -1.56
C MET A 25 -17.31 -17.21 -0.27
N GLN A 26 -18.36 -16.77 0.45
CA GLN A 26 -18.22 -16.08 1.73
C GLN A 26 -17.43 -16.90 2.76
N SER A 27 -17.70 -18.21 2.86
CA SER A 27 -16.92 -19.11 3.71
C SER A 27 -15.44 -19.13 3.33
N PHE A 28 -15.13 -19.22 2.04
CA PHE A 28 -13.74 -19.17 1.58
C PHE A 28 -13.10 -17.81 1.81
N SER A 29 -13.82 -16.70 1.59
CA SER A 29 -13.32 -15.36 1.88
C SER A 29 -12.95 -15.22 3.35
N TYR A 30 -13.81 -15.72 4.26
CA TYR A 30 -13.56 -15.73 5.69
C TYR A 30 -12.34 -16.57 6.07
N GLU A 31 -12.19 -17.78 5.52
CA GLU A 31 -11.02 -18.62 5.77
C GLU A 31 -9.72 -17.98 5.29
N ILE A 32 -9.76 -17.35 4.10
CA ILE A 32 -8.65 -16.62 3.52
C ILE A 32 -8.27 -15.45 4.41
N GLU A 33 -9.24 -14.64 4.85
CA GLU A 33 -9.02 -13.50 5.74
C GLU A 33 -8.41 -13.96 7.07
N ARG A 34 -8.98 -15.01 7.69
CA ARG A 34 -8.47 -15.60 8.92
C ARG A 34 -7.03 -16.07 8.77
N HIS A 35 -6.72 -16.79 7.70
CA HIS A 35 -5.36 -17.30 7.46
C HIS A 35 -4.36 -16.18 7.16
N SER A 36 -4.75 -15.21 6.32
CA SER A 36 -3.91 -14.05 6.02
C SER A 36 -3.61 -13.22 7.27
N THR A 37 -4.60 -13.05 8.16
CA THR A 37 -4.44 -12.36 9.44
C THR A 37 -3.48 -13.11 10.36
N TYR A 38 -3.62 -14.44 10.44
CA TYR A 38 -2.71 -15.29 11.20
C TYR A 38 -1.26 -15.16 10.68
N LEU A 39 -1.06 -15.31 9.37
CA LEU A 39 0.27 -15.18 8.75
C LEU A 39 0.87 -13.79 8.96
N ALA A 40 0.08 -12.72 8.79
CA ALA A 40 0.54 -11.36 9.00
C ALA A 40 1.04 -11.16 10.45
N ARG A 41 0.31 -11.69 11.44
CA ARG A 41 0.75 -11.65 12.85
C ARG A 41 2.03 -12.44 13.08
N GLN A 42 2.13 -13.63 12.50
CA GLN A 42 3.33 -14.46 12.62
C GLN A 42 4.55 -13.78 12.00
N GLN A 43 4.42 -13.25 10.78
CA GLN A 43 5.48 -12.52 10.09
C GLN A 43 5.89 -11.27 10.88
N TRP A 44 4.93 -10.56 11.47
CA TRP A 44 5.23 -9.41 12.32
C TRP A 44 6.02 -9.80 13.56
N GLY A 45 5.64 -10.90 14.22
CA GLY A 45 6.38 -11.45 15.35
C GLY A 45 7.82 -11.81 14.96
N GLN A 46 8.01 -12.52 13.85
CA GLN A 46 9.33 -12.87 13.33
C GLN A 46 10.19 -11.64 13.00
N LEU A 47 9.57 -10.63 12.36
CA LEU A 47 10.23 -9.37 12.06
C LEU A 47 10.70 -8.70 13.35
N CYS A 48 9.83 -8.52 14.34
CA CYS A 48 10.17 -7.93 15.63
C CYS A 48 11.29 -8.70 16.34
N SER A 49 11.23 -10.03 16.36
CA SER A 49 12.29 -10.87 16.94
C SER A 49 13.64 -10.66 16.24
N GLY A 50 13.65 -10.47 14.92
CA GLY A 50 14.87 -10.17 14.17
C GLY A 50 15.45 -8.77 14.43
N LEU A 51 14.61 -7.83 14.86
CA LEU A 51 15.04 -6.46 15.20
C LEU A 51 15.57 -6.34 16.64
N THR A 52 15.23 -7.30 17.51
CA THR A 52 15.74 -7.34 18.89
C THR A 52 17.27 -7.39 18.89
N GLY A 53 17.90 -6.47 19.60
CA GLY A 53 19.37 -6.33 19.60
C GLY A 53 19.97 -5.67 18.36
N GLN A 54 19.16 -5.31 17.36
CA GLN A 54 19.59 -4.63 16.13
C GLN A 54 19.05 -3.18 16.02
N LEU A 55 18.71 -2.56 17.15
CA LEU A 55 18.21 -1.18 17.18
C LEU A 55 19.23 -0.15 16.70
N GLY A 56 20.53 -0.47 16.69
CA GLY A 56 21.56 0.39 16.08
C GLY A 56 21.60 0.34 14.55
N ASN A 57 20.90 -0.60 13.91
CA ASN A 57 20.95 -0.79 12.47
C ASN A 57 20.07 0.22 11.72
N ARG A 58 20.60 0.78 10.63
CA ARG A 58 19.87 1.66 9.71
C ARG A 58 18.55 1.06 9.24
N LYS A 59 18.51 -0.25 8.95
CA LYS A 59 17.30 -0.93 8.44
C LYS A 59 16.17 -0.91 9.47
N THR A 60 16.48 -1.18 10.74
CA THR A 60 15.55 -1.12 11.88
C THR A 60 14.99 0.28 12.05
N TRP A 61 15.85 1.30 12.05
CA TRP A 61 15.42 2.70 12.14
C TRP A 61 14.59 3.16 10.95
N HIS A 62 14.91 2.68 9.75
CA HIS A 62 14.12 2.98 8.57
C HIS A 62 12.70 2.43 8.70
N LEU A 63 12.55 1.18 9.12
CA LEU A 63 11.25 0.57 9.39
C LEU A 63 10.48 1.33 10.48
N LEU A 64 11.11 1.64 11.62
CA LEU A 64 10.48 2.41 12.70
C LEU A 64 9.98 3.78 12.22
N ARG A 65 10.79 4.49 11.43
CA ARG A 65 10.39 5.78 10.85
C ARG A 65 9.19 5.65 9.92
N HIS A 66 9.14 4.57 9.15
CA HIS A 66 7.99 4.26 8.30
C HIS A 66 6.72 3.95 9.10
N LEU A 67 6.83 3.33 10.28
CA LEU A 67 5.68 3.07 11.15
C LEU A 67 5.17 4.35 11.84
N LEU A 68 6.08 5.24 12.26
CA LEU A 68 5.74 6.50 12.92
C LEU A 68 5.18 7.55 11.94
N ALA A 69 5.72 7.60 10.73
CA ALA A 69 5.33 8.56 9.70
C ALA A 69 5.24 7.87 8.33
N PRO A 70 4.20 7.05 8.10
CA PRO A 70 4.02 6.33 6.82
C PRO A 70 3.99 7.28 5.62
N ASP A 71 3.48 8.47 5.89
CA ASP A 71 3.32 9.63 5.03
C ASP A 71 4.61 10.33 4.63
N ASN A 72 5.71 10.12 5.37
CA ASN A 72 6.98 10.80 5.18
C ASN A 72 8.00 9.93 4.42
N SER A 73 7.51 8.92 3.69
CA SER A 73 8.36 8.11 2.83
C SER A 73 8.72 8.85 1.54
N LYS A 74 9.88 8.54 0.95
CA LYS A 74 10.28 9.04 -0.38
C LYS A 74 9.23 8.73 -1.45
N ALA A 75 8.57 7.57 -1.34
CA ALA A 75 7.48 7.17 -2.22
C ALA A 75 6.25 8.07 -2.05
N ALA A 76 5.81 8.31 -0.81
CA ALA A 76 4.70 9.21 -0.51
C ALA A 76 4.99 10.66 -0.98
N ALA A 77 6.23 11.14 -0.75
CA ALA A 77 6.68 12.42 -1.28
C ALA A 77 6.62 12.48 -2.81
N ARG A 78 7.09 11.44 -3.51
CA ARG A 78 6.99 11.34 -4.98
C ARG A 78 5.54 11.36 -5.47
N HIS A 79 4.63 10.66 -4.80
CA HIS A 79 3.20 10.68 -5.14
C HIS A 79 2.55 12.04 -4.87
N ARG A 80 2.96 12.75 -3.81
CA ARG A 80 2.53 14.14 -3.56
C ARG A 80 3.04 15.07 -4.65
N LEU A 81 4.32 15.02 -4.99
CA LEU A 81 4.91 15.80 -6.08
C LEU A 81 4.20 15.54 -7.41
N LYS A 82 4.00 14.27 -7.79
CA LYS A 82 3.29 13.93 -9.02
C LYS A 82 1.86 14.49 -9.07
N ARG A 83 1.14 14.47 -7.93
CA ARG A 83 -0.19 15.09 -7.84
C ARG A 83 -0.13 16.60 -7.95
N LEU A 84 0.89 17.25 -7.39
CA LEU A 84 1.08 18.70 -7.47
C LEU A 84 1.39 19.14 -8.90
N VAL A 85 2.31 18.44 -9.57
CA VAL A 85 2.62 18.67 -10.99
C VAL A 85 1.37 18.52 -11.84
N HIS A 86 0.62 17.43 -11.68
CA HIS A 86 -0.61 17.21 -12.46
C HIS A 86 -1.74 18.20 -12.17
N LYS A 87 -1.77 18.82 -10.97
CA LYS A 87 -2.74 19.86 -10.62
C LYS A 87 -2.34 21.24 -11.09
N HIS A 88 -1.10 21.43 -11.56
CA HIS A 88 -0.67 22.73 -12.03
C HIS A 88 -1.27 23.02 -13.41
N PRO A 89 -1.94 24.18 -13.60
CA PRO A 89 -2.40 24.57 -14.91
C PRO A 89 -1.21 25.04 -15.76
N GLY A 90 -0.80 24.25 -16.74
CA GLY A 90 0.31 24.58 -17.65
C GLY A 90 1.12 23.36 -18.07
N SER A 91 2.22 23.60 -18.79
CA SER A 91 3.25 22.59 -19.08
C SER A 91 4.18 22.39 -17.88
N ASP A 92 4.86 21.25 -17.81
CA ASP A 92 5.87 20.96 -16.78
C ASP A 92 7.00 22.03 -16.79
N GLU A 93 7.31 22.59 -17.97
CA GLU A 93 8.30 23.66 -18.12
C GLU A 93 7.84 24.98 -17.49
N ASP A 94 6.55 25.32 -17.59
CA ASP A 94 5.99 26.55 -17.00
C ASP A 94 6.07 26.49 -15.46
N LEU A 95 5.85 25.30 -14.88
CA LEU A 95 6.03 25.05 -13.46
C LEU A 95 7.49 25.29 -13.04
N LEU A 96 8.44 24.78 -13.81
CA LEU A 96 9.87 24.90 -13.50
C LEU A 96 10.32 26.37 -13.56
N THR A 97 9.86 27.12 -14.57
CA THR A 97 10.14 28.57 -14.67
C THR A 97 9.54 29.32 -13.49
N ALA A 98 8.27 29.08 -13.16
CA ALA A 98 7.61 29.74 -12.02
C ALA A 98 8.28 29.42 -10.67
N LEU A 99 8.80 28.20 -10.50
CA LEU A 99 9.54 27.81 -9.30
C LEU A 99 10.93 28.47 -9.26
N ALA A 100 11.63 28.53 -10.39
CA ALA A 100 12.93 29.20 -10.50
C ALA A 100 12.79 30.70 -10.19
N ASP A 101 11.78 31.36 -10.76
CA ASP A 101 11.53 32.78 -10.51
C ASP A 101 11.21 33.07 -9.05
N LYS A 102 10.41 32.21 -8.41
CA LYS A 102 9.97 32.41 -7.03
C LYS A 102 11.04 32.12 -5.97
N TYR A 103 11.95 31.17 -6.22
CA TYR A 103 12.88 30.69 -5.18
C TYR A 103 14.36 30.89 -5.50
N ILE A 104 14.73 31.09 -6.77
CA ILE A 104 16.13 31.20 -7.20
C ILE A 104 16.44 32.63 -7.67
N ASN A 105 15.54 33.27 -8.41
CA ASN A 105 15.77 34.60 -8.98
C ASN A 105 15.36 35.77 -8.06
N HIS A 106 14.95 35.50 -6.82
CA HIS A 106 14.91 36.52 -5.77
C HIS A 106 16.32 36.72 -5.18
N ALA A 107 17.16 37.43 -5.94
CA ALA A 107 18.39 38.06 -5.49
C ALA A 107 18.38 39.53 -5.92
#